data_AF-A0A1A3PJ01-F1
#
_entry.id   AF-A0A1A3PJ01-F1
#
_cell.length_a   1.000
_cell.length_b   1.000
_cell.length_c   1.000
_cell.angle_alpha   90.00
_cell.angle_beta   90.00
_cell.angle_gamma   90.00
#
_symmetry.space_group_name_H-M   'P 1'
#
loop_
_entity.id
_entity.type
_entity.pdbx_description
1 polymer ?
#
loop_
_entity_poly.entity_id
_entity_poly.type
_entity_poly.pdbx_seq_one_letter_code
_entity_poly.pdbx_strand_id
1 'polypeptide(L)'
;MESEAGRSTPTRRPAGAKRRLDRSLDAAILDATLAGVAERGYDQLSMDDIASRAGVGKAAIYRRWPSKAVVVADAIAHWRRQLGPVEPPNAGSLHDDIEALVAAVPDLNDAELNMIHVIVGVATAAMHNPVLAAALDDLVLAIPRQVVRTMLDHAVARGEIPAGRDLSLLPDVLLGLNVIRVMTGRPIDRVYVRRVLEDVLLPLTGAPVR
;
A
#
# COMPACT_ATOMS: atom_id res chain seq x y z
N MET A 1 16.24 47.25 61.60
CA MET A 1 17.13 46.29 60.94
C MET A 1 16.55 44.91 61.23
N GLU A 2 15.52 44.51 60.50
CA GLU A 2 15.63 43.81 59.18
C GLU A 2 16.26 42.42 59.41
N SER A 3 15.71 41.28 59.00
CA SER A 3 14.76 40.97 57.93
C SER A 3 14.19 39.56 58.16
N GLU A 4 12.95 39.33 57.72
CA GLU A 4 12.38 38.01 57.42
C GLU A 4 13.23 37.24 56.41
N ALA A 5 13.24 35.91 56.54
CA ALA A 5 13.16 34.93 55.45
C ALA A 5 12.96 33.57 56.11
N GLY A 6 11.88 32.80 55.91
CA GLY A 6 11.21 32.54 54.65
C GLY A 6 11.36 31.03 54.40
N ARG A 7 10.33 30.26 54.78
CA ARG A 7 10.22 28.81 54.53
C ARG A 7 10.51 28.50 53.05
N SER A 8 11.20 27.41 52.77
CA SER A 8 11.17 26.79 51.44
C SER A 8 11.22 25.27 51.56
N THR A 9 10.02 24.69 51.58
CA THR A 9 9.75 23.27 51.33
C THR A 9 10.25 22.90 49.94
N PRO A 10 10.91 21.75 49.72
CA PRO A 10 11.31 21.35 48.38
C PRO A 10 10.05 20.98 47.58
N THR A 11 9.69 21.84 46.63
CA THR A 11 8.63 21.59 45.66
C THR A 11 9.02 20.39 44.78
N ARG A 12 8.50 19.21 45.12
CA ARG A 12 8.57 18.02 44.29
C ARG A 12 7.84 18.33 42.97
N ARG A 13 8.61 18.48 41.88
CA ARG A 13 8.09 18.66 40.51
C ARG A 13 6.99 17.61 40.25
N PRO A 14 5.84 17.99 39.68
CA PRO A 14 4.81 17.02 39.36
C PRO A 14 5.37 16.06 38.30
N ALA A 15 5.47 14.79 38.67
CA ALA A 15 5.62 13.67 37.75
C ALA A 15 4.33 13.58 36.91
N GLY A 16 4.29 14.35 35.82
CA GLY A 16 3.04 14.59 35.11
C GLY A 16 3.22 15.19 33.73
N ALA A 17 4.35 14.96 33.07
CA ALA A 17 4.40 15.10 31.62
C ALA A 17 4.16 13.72 31.04
N LYS A 18 2.92 13.42 30.62
CA LYS A 18 2.69 12.40 29.58
C LYS A 18 3.66 12.76 28.46
N ARG A 19 4.79 12.06 28.38
CA ARG A 19 5.82 12.23 27.35
C ARG A 19 5.06 12.21 26.04
N ARG A 20 4.93 13.37 25.40
CA ARG A 20 4.23 13.50 24.11
C ARG A 20 4.79 12.38 23.24
N LEU A 21 3.90 11.53 22.77
CA LEU A 21 4.24 10.43 21.89
C LEU A 21 5.04 11.02 20.74
N ASP A 22 6.31 10.65 20.67
CA ASP A 22 7.18 11.15 19.62
C ASP A 22 6.75 10.49 18.31
N ARG A 23 6.02 11.25 17.49
CA ARG A 23 5.57 10.78 16.17
C ARG A 23 6.72 10.69 15.18
N SER A 24 7.89 11.26 15.48
CA SER A 24 9.07 11.12 14.62
C SER A 24 9.53 9.66 14.50
N LEU A 25 9.26 8.83 15.52
CA LEU A 25 9.60 7.41 15.52
C LEU A 25 8.59 6.52 14.78
N ASP A 26 7.43 7.05 14.38
CA ASP A 26 6.40 6.22 13.74
C ASP A 26 6.87 5.71 12.39
N ALA A 27 7.46 6.58 11.55
CA ALA A 27 8.02 6.18 10.26
C ALA A 27 9.05 5.05 10.43
N ALA A 28 10.00 5.21 11.35
CA ALA A 28 11.03 4.21 11.61
C ALA A 28 10.46 2.83 12.03
N ILE A 29 9.39 2.82 12.82
CA ILE A 29 8.72 1.57 13.22
C ILE A 29 8.00 0.93 12.03
N LEU A 30 7.31 1.72 11.21
CA LEU A 30 6.58 1.24 10.06
C LEU A 30 7.53 0.72 8.96
N ASP A 31 8.62 1.43 8.69
CA ASP A 31 9.67 1.00 7.75
C ASP A 31 10.35 -0.29 8.25
N ALA A 32 10.69 -0.37 9.53
CA ALA A 32 11.23 -1.59 10.14
C ALA A 32 10.26 -2.77 10.09
N THR A 33 8.95 -2.49 10.15
CA THR A 33 7.91 -3.51 10.00
C THR A 33 7.89 -4.05 8.57
N LEU A 34 7.89 -3.19 7.55
CA LEU A 34 7.92 -3.61 6.14
C LEU A 34 9.18 -4.42 5.82
N ALA A 35 10.36 -3.95 6.26
CA ALA A 35 11.61 -4.68 6.10
C ALA A 35 11.56 -6.06 6.79
N GLY A 36 11.01 -6.13 8.00
CA GLY A 36 10.84 -7.38 8.73
C GLY A 36 9.92 -8.37 8.01
N VAL A 37 8.80 -7.91 7.43
CA VAL A 37 7.91 -8.75 6.63
C VAL A 37 8.61 -9.21 5.35
N ALA A 38 9.34 -8.32 4.66
CA ALA A 38 10.05 -8.67 3.42
C ALA A 38 11.11 -9.76 3.65
N GLU A 39 11.84 -9.69 4.76
CA GLU A 39 12.93 -10.64 5.05
C GLU A 39 12.45 -12.00 5.57
N ARG A 40 11.38 -12.05 6.37
CA ARG A 40 10.98 -13.26 7.12
C ARG A 40 9.55 -13.74 6.85
N GLY A 41 8.79 -12.97 6.09
CA GLY A 41 7.35 -13.16 5.93
C GLY A 41 6.55 -12.70 7.14
N TYR A 42 5.23 -12.55 6.94
CA TYR A 42 4.33 -12.07 7.99
C TYR A 42 4.30 -13.00 9.20
N ASP A 43 4.26 -14.32 8.99
CA ASP A 43 4.06 -15.30 10.06
C ASP A 43 5.22 -15.31 11.07
N GLN A 44 6.46 -15.29 10.59
CA GLN A 44 7.66 -15.32 11.43
C GLN A 44 8.00 -13.97 12.06
N LEU A 45 7.44 -12.86 11.56
CA LEU A 45 7.64 -11.56 12.18
C LEU A 45 6.98 -11.49 13.56
N SER A 46 7.72 -11.03 14.56
CA SER A 46 7.19 -10.75 15.90
C SER A 46 7.24 -9.25 16.24
N MET A 47 6.45 -8.84 17.24
CA MET A 47 6.52 -7.46 17.77
C MET A 47 7.89 -7.15 18.39
N ASP A 48 8.60 -8.16 18.89
CA ASP A 48 9.95 -8.01 19.44
C ASP A 48 10.98 -7.77 18.34
N ASP A 49 10.84 -8.45 17.20
CA ASP A 49 11.66 -8.18 16.02
C ASP A 49 11.49 -6.74 15.54
N ILE A 50 10.26 -6.25 15.47
CA ILE A 50 9.97 -4.87 15.06
C ILE A 50 10.59 -3.88 16.05
N ALA A 51 10.43 -4.11 17.35
CA ALA A 51 11.01 -3.27 18.40
C ALA A 51 12.54 -3.19 18.30
N SER A 52 13.18 -4.35 18.15
CA SER A 52 14.63 -4.47 18.00
C SER A 52 15.13 -3.73 16.75
N ARG A 53 14.48 -3.95 15.61
CA ARG A 53 14.84 -3.31 14.33
C ARG A 53 14.67 -1.79 14.36
N ALA A 54 13.58 -1.30 14.95
CA ALA A 54 13.30 0.14 15.03
C ALA A 54 14.09 0.85 16.15
N GLY A 55 14.83 0.11 16.99
CA GLY A 55 15.57 0.67 18.12
C GLY A 55 14.67 1.26 19.21
N VAL A 56 13.45 0.72 19.37
CA VAL A 56 12.46 1.22 20.34
C VAL A 56 12.05 0.15 21.35
N GLY A 57 11.60 0.57 22.53
CA GLY A 57 11.07 -0.35 23.52
C GLY A 57 9.70 -0.92 23.11
N LYS A 58 9.47 -2.21 23.38
CA LYS A 58 8.21 -2.94 23.09
C LYS A 58 6.96 -2.17 23.54
N ALA A 59 6.97 -1.62 24.76
CA ALA A 59 5.85 -0.85 25.31
C ALA A 59 5.50 0.42 24.49
N ALA A 60 6.45 0.99 23.74
CA ALA A 60 6.19 2.12 22.85
C ALA A 60 5.37 1.70 21.62
N ILE A 61 5.65 0.51 21.06
CA ILE A 61 4.91 -0.04 19.92
C ILE A 61 3.50 -0.42 20.33
N TYR A 62 3.33 -1.23 21.38
CA TYR A 62 2.00 -1.73 21.80
C TYR A 62 1.01 -0.63 22.18
N ARG A 63 1.50 0.55 22.60
CA ARG A 63 0.66 1.70 22.91
C ARG A 63 -0.01 2.30 21.67
N ARG A 64 0.59 2.14 20.49
CA ARG A 64 0.09 2.64 19.19
C ARG A 64 -0.53 1.53 18.36
N TRP A 65 0.16 0.40 18.27
CA TRP A 65 -0.27 -0.76 17.51
C TRP A 65 -0.48 -1.94 18.46
N PRO A 66 -1.74 -2.21 18.87
CA PRO A 66 -2.03 -3.25 19.86
C PRO A 66 -1.75 -4.67 19.35
N SER A 67 -1.54 -4.86 18.05
CA SER A 67 -1.25 -6.15 17.44
C SER A 67 -0.32 -6.03 16.23
N LYS A 68 0.30 -7.17 15.85
CA LYS A 68 1.11 -7.30 14.63
C LYS A 68 0.33 -6.92 13.36
N ALA A 69 -0.93 -7.36 13.28
CA ALA A 69 -1.78 -7.04 12.13
C ALA A 69 -2.00 -5.54 11.97
N VAL A 70 -2.20 -4.82 13.08
CA VAL A 70 -2.44 -3.37 13.07
C VAL A 70 -1.18 -2.60 12.67
N VAL A 71 0.02 -2.98 13.15
CA VAL A 71 1.26 -2.31 12.70
C VAL A 71 1.59 -2.61 11.24
N VAL A 72 1.36 -3.84 10.76
CA VAL A 72 1.60 -4.19 9.36
C VAL A 72 0.63 -3.45 8.43
N ALA A 73 -0.66 -3.38 8.77
CA ALA A 73 -1.65 -2.61 8.01
C ALA A 73 -1.27 -1.12 7.92
N ASP A 74 -0.91 -0.51 9.04
CA ASP A 74 -0.46 0.89 9.06
C ASP A 74 0.85 1.10 8.28
N ALA A 75 1.72 0.09 8.24
CA ALA A 75 2.97 0.14 7.50
C ALA A 75 2.71 0.10 5.98
N ILE A 76 1.80 -0.76 5.52
CA ILE A 76 1.32 -0.77 4.13
C ILE A 76 0.70 0.59 3.78
N ALA A 77 -0.11 1.16 4.68
CA ALA A 77 -0.70 2.49 4.49
C ALA A 77 0.36 3.60 4.43
N HIS A 78 1.42 3.49 5.24
CA HIS A 78 2.52 4.43 5.25
C HIS A 78 3.29 4.39 3.93
N TRP A 79 3.69 3.21 3.48
CA TRP A 79 4.32 3.03 2.17
C TRP A 79 3.42 3.58 1.05
N ARG A 80 2.13 3.26 1.06
CA ARG A 80 1.22 3.72 0.01
C ARG A 80 1.13 5.24 -0.07
N ARG A 81 1.13 5.94 1.07
CA ARG A 81 1.16 7.41 1.11
C ARG A 81 2.44 8.00 0.51
N GLN A 82 3.57 7.29 0.57
CA GLN A 82 4.84 7.77 0.00
C GLN A 82 4.85 7.72 -1.54
N LEU A 83 4.06 6.83 -2.16
CA LEU A 83 3.96 6.72 -3.62
C LEU A 83 3.25 7.91 -4.29
N GLY A 84 2.53 8.72 -3.51
CA GLY A 84 1.76 9.84 -4.03
C GLY A 84 0.48 9.43 -4.79
N PRO A 85 -0.24 10.41 -5.36
CA PRO A 85 -1.44 10.15 -6.15
C PRO A 85 -1.07 9.44 -7.47
N VAL A 86 -1.98 8.59 -7.94
CA VAL A 86 -1.89 7.95 -9.25
C VAL A 86 -3.04 8.47 -10.09
N GLU A 87 -2.71 9.23 -11.13
CA GLU A 87 -3.69 9.78 -12.04
C GLU A 87 -4.02 8.78 -13.15
N PRO A 88 -5.30 8.50 -13.43
CA PRO A 88 -5.69 7.69 -14.57
C PRO A 88 -5.34 8.36 -15.90
N PRO A 89 -4.90 7.59 -16.93
CA PRO A 89 -4.70 8.15 -18.26
C PRO A 89 -5.98 8.76 -18.85
N ASN A 90 -5.78 9.84 -19.60
CA ASN A 90 -6.80 10.45 -20.46
C ASN A 90 -6.12 11.14 -21.65
N ALA A 91 -5.41 10.34 -22.45
CA ALA A 91 -4.61 10.74 -23.59
C ALA A 91 -5.44 11.02 -24.86
N GLY A 92 -6.75 10.82 -24.82
CA GLY A 92 -7.69 11.18 -25.89
C GLY A 92 -8.22 10.01 -26.73
N SER A 93 -7.66 8.81 -26.58
CA SER A 93 -8.19 7.56 -27.12
C SER A 93 -7.89 6.40 -26.16
N LEU A 94 -8.67 5.32 -26.22
CA LEU A 94 -8.45 4.12 -25.40
C LEU A 94 -7.10 3.47 -25.72
N HIS A 95 -6.69 3.51 -26.98
CA HIS A 95 -5.38 3.04 -27.41
C HIS A 95 -4.25 3.84 -26.73
N ASP A 96 -4.32 5.18 -26.79
CA ASP A 96 -3.28 6.04 -26.21
C ASP A 96 -3.29 5.98 -24.66
N ASP A 97 -4.46 5.76 -24.07
CA ASP A 97 -4.60 5.49 -22.63
C ASP A 97 -3.90 4.18 -22.23
N ILE A 98 -4.04 3.11 -23.02
CA ILE A 98 -3.33 1.84 -22.84
C ILE A 98 -1.82 2.07 -22.97
N GLU A 99 -1.39 2.82 -23.99
CA GLU A 99 0.03 3.16 -24.17
C GLU A 99 0.61 3.91 -22.97
N ALA A 100 -0.14 4.86 -22.42
CA ALA A 100 0.25 5.57 -21.22
C ALA A 100 0.38 4.64 -19.99
N LEU A 101 -0.54 3.67 -19.81
CA LEU A 101 -0.40 2.65 -18.76
C LEU A 101 0.84 1.78 -18.96
N VAL A 102 1.08 1.31 -20.18
CA VAL A 102 2.25 0.46 -20.50
C VAL A 102 3.54 1.24 -20.26
N ALA A 103 3.61 2.52 -20.65
CA ALA A 103 4.76 3.37 -20.44
C ALA A 103 5.01 3.69 -18.95
N ALA A 104 3.95 3.71 -18.13
CA ALA A 104 4.00 3.92 -16.70
C ALA A 104 4.43 2.67 -15.90
N VAL A 105 4.50 1.49 -16.54
CA VAL A 105 5.05 0.29 -15.87
C VAL A 105 6.52 0.55 -15.54
N PRO A 106 6.87 0.61 -14.25
CA PRO A 106 8.24 0.87 -13.84
C PRO A 106 9.12 -0.34 -14.17
N ASP A 107 10.38 -0.08 -14.45
CA ASP A 107 11.41 -1.12 -14.32
C ASP A 107 11.57 -1.39 -12.83
N LEU A 108 10.90 -2.46 -12.36
CA LEU A 108 10.82 -2.76 -10.93
C LEU A 108 12.22 -2.90 -10.33
N ASN A 109 12.54 -2.01 -9.39
CA ASN A 109 13.77 -2.11 -8.60
C ASN A 109 13.59 -3.06 -7.41
N ASP A 110 14.70 -3.37 -6.72
CA ASP A 110 14.70 -4.28 -5.57
C ASP A 110 13.73 -3.85 -4.46
N ALA A 111 13.54 -2.54 -4.25
CA ALA A 111 12.62 -2.04 -3.22
C ALA A 111 11.15 -2.29 -3.60
N GLU A 112 10.78 -2.13 -4.87
CA GLU A 112 9.45 -2.41 -5.38
C GLU A 112 9.15 -3.92 -5.36
N LEU A 113 10.12 -4.75 -5.76
CA LEU A 113 10.02 -6.21 -5.66
C LEU A 113 9.85 -6.67 -4.20
N ASN A 114 10.60 -6.07 -3.26
CA ASN A 114 10.46 -6.37 -1.85
C ASN A 114 9.05 -6.04 -1.33
N MET A 115 8.44 -4.94 -1.78
CA MET A 115 7.08 -4.62 -1.36
C MET A 115 6.05 -5.60 -1.92
N ILE A 116 6.25 -6.04 -3.16
CA ILE A 116 5.41 -7.07 -3.76
C ILE A 116 5.46 -8.36 -2.92
N HIS A 117 6.64 -8.75 -2.44
CA HIS A 117 6.79 -9.89 -1.51
C HIS A 117 6.09 -9.65 -0.16
N VAL A 118 6.14 -8.42 0.38
CA VAL A 118 5.40 -8.05 1.59
C VAL A 118 3.90 -8.26 1.37
N ILE A 119 3.35 -7.74 0.28
CA ILE A 119 1.91 -7.84 -0.05
C ILE A 119 1.49 -9.30 -0.17
N VAL A 120 2.22 -10.12 -0.94
CA VAL A 120 1.91 -11.54 -1.11
C VAL A 120 2.08 -12.33 0.19
N GLY A 121 3.12 -12.03 0.97
CA GLY A 121 3.37 -12.66 2.26
C GLY A 121 2.30 -12.31 3.32
N VAL A 122 1.62 -11.17 3.18
CA VAL A 122 0.50 -10.76 4.04
C VAL A 122 -0.84 -11.32 3.55
N ALA A 123 -0.98 -11.61 2.24
CA ALA A 123 -2.24 -12.04 1.64
C ALA A 123 -2.81 -13.33 2.25
N THR A 124 -1.96 -14.31 2.59
CA THR A 124 -2.39 -15.55 3.23
C THR A 124 -2.97 -15.30 4.63
N ALA A 125 -2.34 -14.41 5.40
CA ALA A 125 -2.82 -14.02 6.72
C ALA A 125 -4.11 -13.19 6.64
N ALA A 126 -4.25 -12.37 5.59
CA ALA A 126 -5.44 -11.55 5.35
C ALA A 126 -6.71 -12.39 5.15
N MET A 127 -6.61 -13.61 4.63
CA MET A 127 -7.75 -14.53 4.48
C MET A 127 -8.50 -14.80 5.80
N HIS A 128 -7.82 -14.65 6.95
CA HIS A 128 -8.39 -14.90 8.27
C HIS A 128 -8.31 -13.67 9.20
N ASN A 129 -7.86 -12.52 8.68
CA ASN A 129 -7.66 -11.31 9.45
C ASN A 129 -8.27 -10.09 8.75
N PRO A 130 -9.45 -9.62 9.19
CA PRO A 130 -10.16 -8.51 8.56
C PRO A 130 -9.35 -7.20 8.49
N VAL A 131 -8.45 -6.95 9.45
CA VAL A 131 -7.61 -5.74 9.45
C VAL A 131 -6.63 -5.77 8.28
N LEU A 132 -6.00 -6.92 8.03
CA LEU A 132 -5.08 -7.09 6.91
C LEU A 132 -5.83 -7.15 5.58
N ALA A 133 -7.01 -7.79 5.55
CA ALA A 133 -7.85 -7.84 4.36
C ALA A 133 -8.24 -6.43 3.91
N ALA A 134 -8.73 -5.59 4.83
CA ALA A 134 -9.06 -4.20 4.53
C ALA A 134 -7.82 -3.41 4.07
N ALA A 135 -6.67 -3.59 4.73
CA ALA A 135 -5.45 -2.90 4.32
C ALA A 135 -5.00 -3.27 2.89
N LEU A 136 -5.11 -4.53 2.50
CA LEU A 136 -4.80 -4.94 1.13
C LEU A 136 -5.84 -4.42 0.14
N ASP A 137 -7.13 -4.53 0.46
CA ASP A 137 -8.19 -4.09 -0.45
C ASP A 137 -8.14 -2.57 -0.68
N ASP A 138 -8.16 -1.79 0.40
CA ASP A 138 -8.27 -0.33 0.36
C ASP A 138 -7.01 0.35 -0.19
N LEU A 139 -5.83 -0.18 0.15
CA LEU A 139 -4.57 0.54 -0.06
C LEU A 139 -3.75 -0.02 -1.22
N VAL A 140 -3.90 -1.32 -1.51
CA VAL A 140 -3.11 -2.00 -2.55
C VAL A 140 -3.95 -2.23 -3.79
N LEU A 141 -5.21 -2.67 -3.66
CA LEU A 141 -6.02 -3.09 -4.80
C LEU A 141 -6.98 -2.00 -5.30
N ALA A 142 -7.57 -1.20 -4.42
CA ALA A 142 -8.59 -0.23 -4.79
C ALA A 142 -8.08 0.85 -5.75
N ILE A 143 -6.86 1.33 -5.56
CA ILE A 143 -6.31 2.40 -6.40
C ILE A 143 -6.02 1.93 -7.83
N PRO A 144 -5.26 0.84 -8.08
CA PRO A 144 -5.10 0.34 -9.44
C PRO A 144 -6.44 -0.07 -10.08
N ARG A 145 -7.40 -0.58 -9.30
CA ARG A 145 -8.77 -0.80 -9.82
C ARG A 145 -9.42 0.48 -10.31
N GLN A 146 -9.33 1.54 -9.51
CA GLN A 146 -9.92 2.84 -9.85
C GLN A 146 -9.23 3.45 -11.08
N VAL A 147 -7.92 3.32 -11.21
CA VAL A 147 -7.18 3.78 -12.40
C VAL A 147 -7.71 3.13 -13.67
N VAL A 148 -7.81 1.80 -13.69
CA VAL A 148 -8.32 1.07 -14.85
C VAL A 148 -9.80 1.39 -15.09
N ARG A 149 -10.61 1.48 -14.04
CA ARG A 149 -12.03 1.84 -14.15
C ARG A 149 -12.21 3.22 -14.76
N THR A 150 -11.53 4.24 -14.23
CA THR A 150 -11.64 5.61 -14.75
C THR A 150 -11.19 5.70 -16.20
N MET A 151 -10.12 4.99 -16.57
CA MET A 151 -9.68 4.91 -17.97
C MET A 151 -10.78 4.33 -18.89
N LEU A 152 -11.41 3.23 -18.47
CA LEU A 152 -12.51 2.61 -19.21
C LEU A 152 -13.75 3.52 -19.28
N ASP A 153 -14.07 4.22 -18.19
CA ASP A 153 -15.17 5.19 -18.15
C ASP A 153 -14.93 6.35 -19.12
N HIS A 154 -13.68 6.84 -19.24
CA HIS A 154 -13.31 7.84 -20.24
C HIS A 154 -13.54 7.33 -21.67
N ALA A 155 -13.16 6.07 -21.96
CA ALA A 155 -13.38 5.46 -23.26
C ALA A 155 -14.88 5.27 -23.59
N VAL A 156 -15.71 4.91 -22.61
CA VAL A 156 -17.18 4.89 -22.76
C VAL A 156 -17.71 6.30 -23.06
N ALA A 157 -17.25 7.32 -22.32
CA ALA A 157 -17.67 8.70 -22.53
C ALA A 157 -17.31 9.25 -23.93
N ARG A 158 -16.19 8.78 -24.50
CA ARG A 158 -15.78 9.09 -25.89
C ARG A 158 -16.49 8.24 -26.95
N GLY A 159 -17.30 7.26 -26.55
CA GLY A 159 -18.03 6.37 -27.46
C GLY A 159 -17.16 5.28 -28.10
N GLU A 160 -15.97 5.03 -27.56
CA GLU A 160 -15.07 3.96 -28.04
C GLU A 160 -15.51 2.58 -27.54
N ILE A 161 -16.15 2.53 -26.37
CA ILE A 161 -16.74 1.33 -25.78
C ILE A 161 -18.27 1.48 -25.79
N PRO A 162 -19.03 0.46 -26.26
CA PRO A 162 -20.49 0.51 -26.23
C PRO A 162 -21.05 0.75 -24.81
N ALA A 163 -21.96 1.72 -24.70
CA ALA A 163 -22.65 2.01 -23.44
C ALA A 163 -23.48 0.79 -22.96
N GLY A 164 -23.49 0.56 -21.64
CA GLY A 164 -24.24 -0.54 -21.02
C GLY A 164 -23.48 -1.88 -20.93
N ARG A 165 -22.22 -1.94 -21.39
CA ARG A 165 -21.33 -3.06 -21.12
C ARG A 165 -20.96 -3.08 -19.63
N ASP A 166 -21.03 -4.25 -19.00
CA ASP A 166 -20.50 -4.41 -17.65
C ASP A 166 -18.98 -4.56 -17.71
N LEU A 167 -18.28 -3.49 -17.30
CA LEU A 167 -16.82 -3.43 -17.25
C LEU A 167 -16.28 -3.64 -15.83
N SER A 168 -17.15 -3.95 -14.85
CA SER A 168 -16.81 -3.94 -13.43
C SER A 168 -15.72 -4.95 -13.06
N LEU A 169 -15.63 -6.07 -13.79
CA LEU A 169 -14.66 -7.15 -13.58
C LEU A 169 -13.31 -6.93 -14.27
N LEU A 170 -13.23 -6.03 -15.27
CA LEU A 170 -12.01 -5.87 -16.07
C LEU A 170 -10.78 -5.45 -15.24
N PRO A 171 -10.89 -4.54 -14.26
CA PRO A 171 -9.78 -4.26 -13.38
C PRO A 171 -9.30 -5.51 -12.62
N ASP A 172 -10.22 -6.29 -12.05
CA ASP A 172 -9.86 -7.50 -11.31
C ASP A 172 -9.21 -8.59 -12.19
N VAL A 173 -9.57 -8.69 -13.47
CA VAL A 173 -8.88 -9.57 -14.43
C VAL A 173 -7.41 -9.18 -14.55
N LEU A 174 -7.10 -7.91 -14.77
CA LEU A 174 -5.71 -7.42 -14.88
C LEU A 174 -4.95 -7.67 -13.57
N LEU A 175 -5.53 -7.26 -12.44
CA LEU A 175 -4.90 -7.40 -11.13
C LEU A 175 -4.67 -8.87 -10.77
N GLY A 176 -5.65 -9.75 -11.02
CA GLY A 176 -5.53 -11.19 -10.75
C GLY A 176 -4.41 -11.85 -11.54
N LEU A 177 -4.29 -11.52 -12.83
CA LEU A 177 -3.20 -12.01 -13.67
C LEU A 177 -1.82 -11.54 -13.16
N ASN A 178 -1.71 -10.29 -12.73
CA ASN A 178 -0.49 -9.74 -12.13
C ASN A 178 -0.12 -10.47 -10.84
N VAL A 179 -1.08 -10.72 -9.94
CA VAL A 179 -0.86 -11.48 -8.70
C VAL A 179 -0.31 -12.88 -8.99
N ILE A 180 -0.87 -13.59 -9.97
CA ILE A 180 -0.38 -14.92 -10.37
C ILE A 180 1.07 -14.85 -10.87
N ARG A 181 1.43 -13.84 -11.66
CA ARG A 181 2.83 -13.66 -12.12
C ARG A 181 3.78 -13.45 -10.95
N VAL A 182 3.42 -12.57 -10.02
CA VAL A 182 4.21 -12.32 -8.81
C VAL A 182 4.42 -13.62 -8.03
N MET A 183 3.34 -14.35 -7.74
CA MET A 183 3.41 -15.59 -6.97
C MET A 183 4.29 -16.65 -7.63
N THR A 184 4.41 -16.62 -8.95
CA THR A 184 5.24 -17.55 -9.73
C THR A 184 6.63 -17.00 -10.06
N GLY A 185 7.02 -15.85 -9.50
CA GLY A 185 8.33 -15.23 -9.71
C GLY A 185 8.55 -14.75 -11.15
N ARG A 186 7.47 -14.53 -11.91
CA ARG A 186 7.54 -14.05 -13.30
C ARG A 186 7.48 -12.51 -13.32
N PRO A 187 8.28 -11.84 -14.16
CA PRO A 187 8.31 -10.39 -14.20
C PRO A 187 6.97 -9.81 -14.69
N ILE A 188 6.59 -8.64 -14.16
CA ILE A 188 5.53 -7.82 -14.74
C ILE A 188 6.22 -6.72 -15.53
N ASP A 189 6.54 -7.01 -16.79
CA ASP A 189 7.20 -6.10 -17.70
C ASP A 189 6.19 -5.42 -18.66
N ARG A 190 6.66 -4.39 -19.37
CA ARG A 190 5.85 -3.65 -20.35
C ARG A 190 5.26 -4.55 -21.42
N VAL A 191 6.02 -5.55 -21.88
CA VAL A 191 5.58 -6.50 -22.91
C VAL A 191 4.40 -7.31 -22.42
N TYR A 192 4.47 -7.80 -21.18
CA TYR A 192 3.38 -8.53 -20.56
C TYR A 192 2.16 -7.67 -20.30
N VAL A 193 2.32 -6.49 -19.70
CA VAL A 193 1.20 -5.60 -19.40
C VAL A 193 0.49 -5.19 -20.68
N ARG A 194 1.23 -4.86 -21.74
CA ARG A 194 0.69 -4.59 -23.07
C ARG A 194 -0.18 -5.74 -23.57
N ARG A 195 0.35 -6.97 -23.55
CA ARG A 195 -0.41 -8.15 -23.99
C ARG A 195 -1.66 -8.38 -23.17
N VAL A 196 -1.64 -8.15 -21.85
CA VAL A 196 -2.87 -8.28 -21.05
C VAL A 196 -3.89 -7.22 -21.43
N LEU A 197 -3.47 -5.97 -21.65
CA LEU A 197 -4.37 -4.89 -22.03
C LEU A 197 -4.92 -5.09 -23.44
N GLU A 198 -4.09 -5.44 -24.43
CA GLU A 198 -4.46 -5.56 -25.85
C GLU A 198 -5.09 -6.92 -26.19
N ASP A 199 -4.55 -8.04 -25.70
CA ASP A 199 -5.01 -9.39 -26.08
C ASP A 199 -6.16 -9.88 -25.19
N VAL A 200 -6.31 -9.31 -23.98
CA VAL A 200 -7.31 -9.77 -22.99
C VAL A 200 -8.34 -8.70 -22.66
N LEU A 201 -7.94 -7.52 -22.19
CA LEU A 201 -8.93 -6.51 -21.77
C LEU A 201 -9.66 -5.87 -22.95
N LEU A 202 -8.92 -5.39 -23.96
CA LEU A 202 -9.49 -4.66 -25.10
C LEU A 202 -10.59 -5.48 -25.82
N PRO A 203 -10.42 -6.78 -26.12
CA PRO A 203 -11.49 -7.59 -26.72
C PRO A 203 -12.73 -7.71 -25.83
N LEU A 204 -12.56 -7.73 -24.50
CA LEU A 204 -13.69 -7.83 -23.56
C LEU A 204 -14.52 -6.55 -23.48
N THR A 205 -13.91 -5.39 -23.80
CA THR A 205 -14.64 -4.11 -23.88
C THR A 205 -15.65 -4.09 -25.03
N GLY A 206 -15.44 -4.88 -26.08
CA GLY A 206 -16.23 -4.81 -27.31
C GLY A 206 -15.93 -3.59 -28.19
N ALA A 207 -14.86 -2.84 -27.88
CA ALA A 207 -14.31 -1.84 -28.79
C ALA A 207 -13.89 -2.50 -30.11
N PRO A 208 -14.11 -1.85 -31.26
CA PRO A 208 -13.69 -2.39 -32.54
C PRO A 208 -12.17 -2.54 -32.57
N VAL A 209 -11.69 -3.75 -32.88
CA VAL A 209 -10.26 -4.01 -33.13
C VAL A 209 -9.89 -3.18 -34.37
N ARG A 210 -9.04 -2.16 -34.19
CA ARG A 210 -8.47 -1.39 -35.30
C ARG A 210 -7.18 -2.02 -35.78
#